data_AF-A0A956TW50-F1
#
_entry.id   AF-A0A956TW50-F1
#
_cell.length_a   1.000
_cell.length_b   1.000
_cell.length_c   1.000
_cell.angle_alpha   90.00
_cell.angle_beta   90.00
_cell.angle_gamma   90.00
#
_symmetry.space_group_name_H-M   'P 1'
#
loop_
_entity.id
_entity.type
_entity.pdbx_description
1 polymer ?
#
loop_
_entity_poly.entity_id
_entity_poly.type
_entity_poly.pdbx_seq_one_letter_code
_entity_poly.pdbx_strand_id
1 'polypeptide(L)'
;NRIIEYFGDGPASFSTTGKGTITNMGAELGATTSIFPFDDKMADYLRSTGRPDVAEAAMAVKAHLQADAEVLANPTHYYDEGI
;
A
#
# COMPACT_ATOMS: atom_id res chain seq x y z
N ASN A 1 11.20 16.33 -1.93
CA ASN A 1 11.28 14.86 -2.07
C ASN A 1 10.32 14.27 -1.05
N ARG A 2 9.34 13.46 -1.47
CA ARG A 2 8.22 12.99 -0.62
C ARG A 2 7.87 11.55 -0.93
N ILE A 3 7.23 10.87 0.02
CA ILE A 3 6.63 9.55 -0.19
C ILE A 3 5.18 9.74 -0.62
N ILE A 4 4.73 8.95 -1.60
CA ILE A 4 3.32 8.92 -2.00
C ILE A 4 2.67 7.67 -1.41
N GLU A 5 1.64 7.85 -0.58
CA GLU A 5 0.85 6.75 -0.03
C GLU A 5 -0.55 6.73 -0.66
N TYR A 6 -0.96 5.57 -1.17
CA TYR A 6 -2.27 5.39 -1.78
C TYR A 6 -3.27 4.79 -0.79
N PHE A 7 -4.34 5.51 -0.49
CA PHE A 7 -5.39 5.08 0.45
C PHE A 7 -6.81 5.27 -0.13
N GLY A 8 -7.84 4.86 0.63
CA GLY A 8 -9.24 4.85 0.21
C GLY A 8 -9.69 3.54 -0.45
N ASP A 9 -10.86 3.56 -1.08
CA ASP A 9 -11.50 2.34 -1.60
C ASP A 9 -10.85 1.82 -2.90
N GLY A 10 -10.23 2.72 -3.67
CA GLY A 10 -9.58 2.42 -4.94
C GLY A 10 -8.46 1.38 -4.85
N PRO A 11 -7.46 1.53 -3.95
CA PRO A 11 -6.41 0.56 -3.69
C PRO A 11 -6.82 -0.91 -3.65
N ALA A 12 -7.94 -1.24 -2.98
CA ALA A 12 -8.40 -2.62 -2.83
C ALA A 12 -8.90 -3.23 -4.15
N SER A 13 -9.22 -2.41 -5.15
CA SER A 13 -9.69 -2.86 -6.47
C SER A 13 -8.56 -3.32 -7.40
N PHE A 14 -7.32 -2.85 -7.19
CA PHE A 14 -6.18 -3.18 -8.05
C PHE A 14 -5.54 -4.53 -7.71
N SER A 15 -5.01 -5.24 -8.71
CA SER A 15 -4.14 -6.40 -8.47
C SER A 15 -2.80 -5.95 -7.88
N THR A 16 -2.09 -6.86 -7.20
CA THR A 16 -0.75 -6.58 -6.66
C THR A 16 0.24 -6.14 -7.73
N THR A 17 0.16 -6.72 -8.93
CA THR A 17 0.97 -6.30 -10.07
C THR A 17 0.58 -4.92 -10.58
N GLY A 18 -0.72 -4.59 -10.62
CA GLY A 18 -1.22 -3.26 -10.97
C GLY A 18 -0.76 -2.19 -9.99
N LYS A 19 -0.77 -2.49 -8.69
CA LYS A 19 -0.18 -1.63 -7.65
C LYS A 19 1.32 -1.41 -7.89
N GLY A 20 2.05 -2.47 -8.22
CA GLY A 20 3.47 -2.40 -8.58
C GLY A 20 3.74 -1.45 -9.74
N THR A 21 2.92 -1.50 -10.81
CA THR A 21 3.01 -0.58 -11.94
C THR A 21 2.82 0.87 -11.52
N ILE A 22 1.79 1.15 -10.71
CA ILE A 22 1.51 2.50 -10.21
C ILE A 22 2.68 3.03 -9.37
N THR A 23 3.19 2.22 -8.43
CA THR A 23 4.32 2.63 -7.59
C THR A 23 5.61 2.85 -8.36
N ASN A 24 5.83 2.12 -9.46
CA ASN A 24 6.99 2.32 -10.34
C ASN A 24 6.94 3.68 -11.04
N MET A 25 5.76 4.11 -11.49
CA MET A 25 5.56 5.43 -12.11
C MET A 25 5.64 6.58 -11.11
N GLY A 26 5.53 6.32 -9.80
CA GLY A 26 5.73 7.35 -8.78
C GLY A 26 7.11 8.01 -8.84
N ALA A 27 8.14 7.30 -9.31
CA ALA A 27 9.47 7.87 -9.53
C ALA A 27 9.47 8.98 -10.60
N GLU A 28 8.61 8.88 -11.62
CA GLU A 28 8.47 9.88 -12.69
C GLU A 28 7.86 11.19 -12.17
N LEU A 29 7.14 11.15 -11.03
CA LEU A 29 6.60 12.31 -10.32
C LEU A 29 7.60 12.94 -9.35
N GLY A 30 8.84 12.44 -9.28
CA GLY A 30 9.85 12.91 -8.33
C GLY A 30 9.59 12.46 -6.89
N ALA A 31 8.82 11.38 -6.69
CA ALA A 31 8.67 10.78 -5.38
C ALA A 31 9.94 10.03 -4.97
N THR A 32 10.24 10.04 -3.66
CA THR A 32 11.31 9.21 -3.09
C THR A 32 10.95 7.73 -3.18
N THR A 33 9.69 7.40 -2.91
CA THR A 33 9.08 6.11 -3.18
C THR A 33 7.56 6.26 -3.15
N SER A 34 6.83 5.21 -3.53
CA SER A 34 5.38 5.15 -3.40
C SER A 34 4.96 3.82 -2.78
N ILE A 35 3.90 3.83 -1.97
CA ILE A 35 3.45 2.65 -1.22
C ILE A 35 1.93 2.49 -1.28
N PHE A 36 1.49 1.23 -1.33
CA PHE A 36 0.12 0.84 -1.06
C PHE A 36 0.08 0.10 0.29
N PRO A 37 -0.99 0.27 1.09
CA PRO A 37 -1.20 -0.52 2.29
C PRO A 37 -1.34 -2.00 1.92
N PHE A 38 -0.84 -2.87 2.80
CA PHE A 38 -0.95 -4.32 2.60
C PHE A 38 -2.42 -4.76 2.62
N ASP A 39 -2.79 -5.66 1.69
CA ASP A 39 -4.13 -6.20 1.59
C ASP A 39 -4.16 -7.67 1.14
N ASP A 40 -5.36 -8.23 1.07
CA ASP A 40 -5.55 -9.65 0.81
C ASP A 40 -5.07 -10.05 -0.59
N LYS A 41 -5.13 -9.14 -1.57
CA LYS A 41 -4.58 -9.37 -2.92
C LYS A 41 -3.06 -9.48 -2.89
N MET A 42 -2.37 -8.72 -2.03
CA MET A 42 -0.93 -8.89 -1.83
C MET A 42 -0.61 -10.23 -1.16
N ALA A 43 -1.41 -10.67 -0.19
CA ALA A 43 -1.27 -12.00 0.41
C ALA A 43 -1.48 -13.12 -0.62
N ASP A 44 -2.51 -13.03 -1.46
CA ASP A 44 -2.78 -14.00 -2.53
C ASP A 44 -1.67 -14.02 -3.58
N TYR A 45 -1.11 -12.86 -3.91
CA TYR A 45 0.06 -12.77 -4.78
C TYR A 45 1.28 -13.47 -4.17
N LEU A 46 1.57 -13.25 -2.89
CA LEU A 46 2.65 -13.94 -2.18
C LEU A 46 2.45 -15.46 -2.18
N ARG A 47 1.25 -15.95 -1.87
CA ARG A 47 0.91 -17.38 -1.92
C ARG A 47 1.10 -17.97 -3.32
N SER A 48 0.56 -17.33 -4.34
CA SER A 48 0.63 -17.81 -5.74
C SER A 48 2.04 -17.82 -6.33
N THR A 49 2.97 -17.13 -5.70
CA THR A 49 4.38 -17.04 -6.11
C THR A 49 5.32 -17.82 -5.20
N GLY A 50 4.79 -18.78 -4.43
CA GLY A 50 5.58 -19.69 -3.62
C GLY A 50 6.12 -19.09 -2.31
N ARG A 51 5.50 -18.02 -1.81
CA ARG A 51 5.85 -17.33 -0.55
C ARG A 51 4.70 -17.34 0.47
N PRO A 52 4.07 -18.50 0.76
CA PRO A 52 2.91 -18.55 1.64
C PRO A 52 3.27 -18.21 3.10
N ASP A 53 4.46 -18.55 3.56
CA ASP A 53 4.98 -18.21 4.89
C ASP A 53 5.05 -16.70 5.12
N VAL A 54 5.52 -15.94 4.12
CA VAL A 54 5.54 -14.48 4.16
C VAL A 54 4.12 -13.91 4.17
N ALA A 55 3.21 -14.51 3.40
CA ALA A 55 1.80 -14.08 3.39
C ALA A 55 1.15 -14.24 4.77
N GLU A 56 1.32 -15.39 5.43
CA GLU A 56 0.74 -15.63 6.75
C GLU A 56 1.37 -14.73 7.82
N ALA A 57 2.70 -14.53 7.77
CA ALA A 57 3.38 -13.61 8.68
C ALA A 57 2.87 -12.17 8.53
N ALA A 58 2.73 -11.69 7.29
CA ALA A 58 2.22 -10.35 7.01
C ALA A 58 0.75 -10.20 7.42
N MET A 59 -0.09 -11.21 7.19
CA MET A 59 -1.48 -11.21 7.62
C MET A 59 -1.60 -11.15 9.15
N ALA A 60 -0.75 -11.85 9.89
CA ALA A 60 -0.73 -11.82 11.36
C ALA A 60 -0.42 -10.44 11.93
N VAL A 61 0.30 -9.60 11.20
CA VAL A 61 0.66 -8.22 11.59
C VAL A 61 0.02 -7.16 10.69
N LYS A 62 -1.07 -7.50 9.98
CA LYS A 62 -1.70 -6.64 8.96
C LYS A 62 -2.01 -5.23 9.47
N ALA A 63 -2.42 -5.11 10.74
CA ALA A 63 -2.72 -3.82 11.37
C ALA A 63 -1.52 -2.85 11.41
N HIS A 64 -0.28 -3.36 11.36
CA HIS A 64 0.96 -2.57 11.31
C HIS A 64 1.45 -2.30 9.88
N LEU A 65 0.79 -2.87 8.87
CA LEU A 65 1.14 -2.75 7.46
C LEU A 65 0.14 -1.86 6.70
N GLN A 66 -0.61 -1.05 7.44
CA GLN A 66 -1.61 -0.10 6.98
C GLN A 66 -1.46 1.18 7.79
N ALA A 67 -1.93 2.31 7.25
CA ALA A 67 -2.04 3.54 8.02
C ALA A 67 -2.97 3.34 9.22
N ASP A 68 -2.64 3.98 10.34
CA ASP A 68 -3.47 3.97 11.53
C ASP A 68 -4.87 4.55 11.22
N ALA A 69 -5.88 4.05 11.92
CA ALA A 69 -7.27 4.48 11.70
C ALA A 69 -7.46 6.00 11.90
N GLU A 70 -6.68 6.62 12.80
CA GLU A 70 -6.70 8.07 13.01
C GLU A 70 -6.19 8.87 11.81
N VAL A 71 -5.21 8.33 11.07
CA VAL A 71 -4.66 8.92 9.85
C VAL A 71 -5.72 8.90 8.76
N LEU A 72 -6.43 7.77 8.62
CA LEU A 72 -7.52 7.65 7.64
C LEU A 72 -8.73 8.52 8.00
N ALA A 73 -8.99 8.74 9.29
CA ALA A 73 -10.08 9.60 9.75
C ALA A 73 -9.78 11.10 9.54
N ASN A 74 -8.51 11.51 9.63
CA ASN A 74 -8.10 12.92 9.54
C ASN A 74 -6.87 13.11 8.63
N PRO A 75 -6.93 12.73 7.34
CA PRO A 75 -5.76 12.64 6.48
C PRO A 75 -5.00 13.96 6.32
N THR A 76 -5.70 15.09 6.30
CA THR A 76 -5.09 16.44 6.19
C THR A 76 -4.30 16.88 7.42
N HIS A 77 -4.44 16.17 8.55
CA HIS A 77 -3.64 16.41 9.74
C HIS A 77 -2.26 15.73 9.65
N TYR A 78 -2.16 14.65 8.88
CA TYR A 78 -0.99 13.77 8.84
C TYR A 78 -0.25 13.76 7.49
N TYR A 79 -0.94 14.03 6.38
CA TYR A 79 -0.36 14.16 5.05
C TYR A 79 -0.16 15.63 4.67
N ASP A 80 1.01 15.96 4.12
CA ASP A 80 1.36 17.32 3.70
C ASP A 80 0.49 17.83 2.54
N GLU A 81 0.13 16.94 1.62
CA GLU A 81 -0.63 17.22 0.39
C GLU A 81 -1.61 16.05 0.12
N GLY A 82 -2.83 16.37 -0.33
CA GLY A 82 -3.84 15.38 -0.71
C GLY A 82 -4.40 15.66 -2.10
N ILE A 83 -4.66 14.60 -2.86
CA ILE A 83 -5.28 14.62 -4.20
C ILE A 83 -6.52 13.73 -4.19
#